data_AF-A0A833H3G8-F1
#
_entry.id   AF-A0A833H3G8-F1
#
_cell.length_a   1.000
_cell.length_b   1.000
_cell.length_c   1.000
_cell.angle_alpha   90.00
_cell.angle_beta   90.00
_cell.angle_gamma   90.00
#
_symmetry.space_group_name_H-M   'P 1'
#
loop_
_entity.id
_entity.type
_entity.pdbx_description
1 polymer ?
#
loop_
_entity_poly.entity_id
_entity_poly.type
_entity_poly.pdbx_seq_one_letter_code
_entity_poly.pdbx_strand_id
1 'polypeptide(L)'
;MAILQVRDIDDRLYSLLRDRARLENRSISQEVVTILEAYLANPALHSANPTRDFLSLTGSWEDNRSSAEIVQEIRRMRKNSRRFEDADVLFD
;
A
#
# COMPACT_ATOMS: atom_id res chain seq x y z
N MET A 1 16.87 18.93 -27.35
CA MET A 1 15.76 17.95 -27.32
C MET A 1 16.33 16.59 -27.03
N ALA A 2 15.98 16.00 -25.89
CA ALA A 2 16.32 14.62 -25.59
C ALA A 2 15.12 13.74 -25.96
N ILE A 3 15.38 12.58 -26.54
CA ILE A 3 14.35 11.59 -26.87
C ILE A 3 14.57 10.41 -25.93
N LEU A 4 13.57 10.12 -25.08
CA LEU A 4 13.55 8.91 -24.27
C LEU A 4 12.78 7.83 -25.02
N GLN A 5 13.45 6.72 -25.35
CA GLN A 5 12.80 5.53 -25.89
C GLN A 5 12.62 4.51 -24.77
N VAL A 6 11.38 4.08 -24.56
CA VAL A 6 11.06 2.98 -23.64
C VAL A 6 10.92 1.70 -24.47
N ARG A 7 11.72 0.68 -24.16
CA ARG A 7 11.65 -0.64 -24.81
C ARG A 7 10.83 -1.60 -23.97
N ASP A 8 10.23 -2.59 -24.62
CA ASP A 8 9.49 -3.69 -24.00
C ASP A 8 8.35 -3.24 -23.06
N ILE A 9 7.61 -2.20 -23.48
CA ILE A 9 6.42 -1.78 -22.76
C ILE A 9 5.31 -2.84 -22.91
N ASP A 10 4.71 -3.23 -21.78
CA ASP A 10 3.53 -4.11 -21.80
C ASP A 10 2.39 -3.42 -22.57
N ASP A 11 1.78 -4.13 -23.52
CA ASP A 11 0.65 -3.65 -24.31
C ASP A 11 -0.52 -3.17 -23.42
N ARG A 12 -0.72 -3.82 -22.26
CA ARG A 12 -1.73 -3.41 -21.28
C ARG A 12 -1.40 -2.06 -20.66
N LEU A 13 -0.14 -1.81 -20.35
CA LEU A 13 0.30 -0.52 -19.82
C LEU A 13 0.14 0.56 -20.88
N TYR A 14 0.51 0.26 -22.12
CA TYR A 14 0.34 1.20 -23.23
C TYR A 14 -1.13 1.53 -23.51
N SER A 15 -2.05 0.56 -23.41
CA SER A 15 -3.48 0.82 -23.55
C SER A 15 -4.03 1.71 -22.43
N LEU A 16 -3.63 1.45 -21.18
CA LEU A 16 -4.03 2.28 -20.04
C LEU A 16 -3.52 3.74 -20.18
N LEU A 17 -2.27 3.92 -20.64
CA LEU A 17 -1.73 5.24 -20.93
C LEU A 17 -2.50 5.96 -22.04
N ARG A 18 -2.90 5.23 -23.09
CA ARG A 18 -3.72 5.77 -24.17
C ARG A 18 -5.09 6.22 -23.68
N ASP A 19 -5.77 5.41 -22.88
CA ASP A 19 -7.11 5.74 -22.37
C ASP A 19 -7.05 6.97 -21.46
N ARG A 20 -6.04 7.03 -20.59
CA ARG A 20 -5.80 8.19 -19.73
C ARG A 20 -5.49 9.46 -20.53
N ALA A 21 -4.61 9.38 -21.52
CA ALA A 21 -4.29 10.51 -22.40
C ALA A 21 -5.52 11.03 -23.14
N ARG A 22 -6.42 10.12 -23.55
CA ARG A 22 -7.70 10.48 -24.20
C ARG A 22 -8.63 11.21 -23.24
N LEU A 23 -8.74 10.77 -21.98
CA LEU A 23 -9.54 11.45 -20.95
C LEU A 23 -9.04 12.87 -20.68
N GLU A 24 -7.71 13.04 -20.64
CA GLU A 24 -7.06 14.34 -20.38
C GLU A 24 -6.96 15.23 -21.63
N ASN A 25 -7.44 14.77 -22.79
CA ASN A 25 -7.32 15.44 -24.10
C ASN A 25 -5.86 15.81 -24.46
N ARG A 26 -4.91 14.93 -24.16
CA ARG A 26 -3.47 15.12 -24.41
C ARG A 26 -2.91 14.02 -25.32
N SER A 27 -1.76 14.28 -25.92
CA SER A 27 -0.99 13.22 -26.58
C SER A 27 -0.40 12.26 -25.55
N ILE A 28 -0.17 11.00 -25.94
CA ILE A 28 0.43 9.99 -25.04
C ILE A 28 1.79 10.47 -24.52
N SER A 29 2.63 11.05 -25.39
CA SER A 29 3.94 11.57 -24.98
C SER A 29 3.82 12.69 -23.94
N GLN A 30 2.86 13.60 -24.09
CA GLN A 30 2.61 14.66 -23.12
C GLN A 30 2.05 14.12 -21.79
N GLU A 31 1.17 13.11 -21.85
CA GLU A 31 0.63 12.48 -20.65
C GLU A 31 1.74 11.78 -19.86
N VAL A 32 2.63 11.05 -20.53
CA VAL A 32 3.79 10.41 -19.89
C VAL A 32 4.70 11.46 -19.24
N VAL A 33 5.00 12.56 -19.93
CA VAL A 33 5.79 13.66 -19.35
C VAL A 33 5.08 14.27 -18.14
N THR A 34 3.77 14.53 -18.24
CA THR A 34 2.97 15.07 -17.13
C THR A 34 3.00 14.17 -15.91
N ILE A 35 2.87 12.84 -16.10
CA ILE A 35 2.95 11.86 -15.01
C ILE A 35 4.34 11.91 -14.36
N LEU A 36 5.40 11.96 -15.16
CA LEU A 36 6.78 12.05 -14.63
C LEU A 36 7.02 13.37 -13.89
N GLU A 37 6.54 14.49 -14.42
CA GLU A 37 6.62 15.80 -13.76
C GLU A 37 5.87 15.79 -12.44
N ALA A 38 4.64 15.28 -12.41
CA ALA A 38 3.84 15.17 -11.19
C ALA A 38 4.51 14.25 -10.15
N TYR A 39 5.07 13.12 -10.61
CA TYR A 39 5.80 12.20 -9.75
C TYR A 39 7.03 12.86 -9.12
N LEU A 40 7.83 13.57 -9.91
CA LEU A 40 9.06 14.24 -9.44
C LEU A 40 8.75 15.50 -8.60
N ALA A 41 7.64 16.18 -8.88
CA ALA A 41 7.20 17.34 -8.12
C ALA A 41 6.74 17.00 -6.70
N ASN A 42 6.40 15.74 -6.40
CA ASN A 42 5.96 15.34 -5.07
C ASN A 42 6.70 14.10 -4.51
N PRO A 43 7.98 14.26 -4.11
CA PRO A 43 8.79 13.17 -3.56
C PRO A 43 8.20 12.54 -2.29
N ALA A 44 7.36 13.28 -1.56
CA ALA A 44 6.78 12.86 -0.29
C ALA A 44 5.51 11.99 -0.43
N LEU A 45 4.91 11.90 -1.62
CA LEU A 45 3.77 11.02 -1.89
C LEU A 45 4.20 9.57 -2.19
N HIS A 46 5.45 9.37 -2.63
CA HIS A 46 5.95 8.08 -3.10
C HIS A 46 7.09 7.50 -2.26
N SER A 47 7.72 8.27 -1.38
CA SER A 47 8.36 7.67 -0.22
C SER A 47 7.25 7.20 0.71
N ALA A 48 7.22 5.91 1.04
CA ALA A 48 6.42 5.40 2.15
C ALA A 48 6.83 6.24 3.37
N ASN A 49 6.04 7.26 3.69
CA ASN A 49 6.41 8.23 4.70
C ASN A 49 6.04 7.60 6.03
N PRO A 50 7.01 7.06 6.79
CA PRO A 50 6.70 6.29 8.00
C PRO A 50 5.92 7.16 8.98
N THR A 51 6.14 8.48 8.96
CA THR A 51 5.39 9.45 9.76
C THR A 51 3.91 9.49 9.39
N ARG A 52 3.52 9.39 8.11
CA ARG A 52 2.10 9.33 7.73
C ARG A 52 1.46 8.01 8.16
N ASP A 53 2.20 6.92 8.10
CA ASP A 53 1.73 5.61 8.58
C ASP A 53 1.60 5.60 10.11
N PHE A 54 2.55 6.20 10.84
CA PHE A 54 2.43 6.39 12.29
C PHE A 54 1.24 7.30 12.65
N LEU A 55 1.02 8.37 11.89
CA LEU A 55 -0.13 9.26 12.09
C LEU A 55 -1.45 8.54 11.80
N SER A 56 -1.54 7.67 10.78
CA SER A 56 -2.76 6.91 10.50
C SER A 56 -3.08 5.87 11.58
N LEU A 57 -2.06 5.41 12.31
CA LEU A 57 -2.22 4.55 13.49
C LEU A 57 -2.63 5.32 14.75
N THR A 58 -2.51 6.65 14.79
CA THR A 58 -3.01 7.44 15.93
C THR A 58 -4.53 7.32 16.03
N GLY A 59 -5.04 6.98 17.21
CA GLY A 59 -6.47 6.72 17.42
C GLY A 59 -6.93 5.29 17.08
N SER A 60 -6.12 4.46 16.42
CA SER A 60 -6.47 3.05 16.17
C SER A 60 -6.59 2.19 17.44
N TRP A 61 -6.06 2.70 18.55
CA TRP A 61 -6.13 2.09 19.88
C TRP A 61 -7.34 2.56 20.70
N GLU A 62 -8.10 3.54 20.21
CA GLU A 62 -9.33 3.98 20.86
C GLU A 62 -10.44 2.97 20.57
N ASP A 63 -10.77 2.17 21.57
CA ASP A 63 -11.81 1.16 21.50
C ASP A 63 -12.99 1.58 22.38
N ASN A 64 -14.19 1.60 21.79
CA ASN A 64 -15.43 1.87 22.52
C ASN A 64 -15.88 0.68 23.37
N ARG A 65 -15.28 -0.50 23.17
CA ARG A 65 -15.53 -1.70 23.98
C ARG A 65 -14.89 -1.55 25.36
N SER A 66 -15.60 -2.04 26.36
CA SER A 66 -15.04 -2.15 27.70
C SER A 66 -13.92 -3.20 27.76
N SER A 67 -13.02 -3.06 28.73
CA SER A 67 -11.96 -4.04 28.96
C SER A 67 -12.49 -5.46 29.18
N ALA A 68 -13.67 -5.59 29.80
CA ALA A 68 -14.33 -6.87 30.03
C ALA A 68 -14.78 -7.54 28.71
N GLU A 69 -15.33 -6.77 27.78
CA GLU A 69 -15.77 -7.26 26.47
C GLU A 69 -14.58 -7.70 25.61
N ILE A 70 -13.50 -6.92 25.60
CA ILE A 70 -12.25 -7.26 24.89
C ILE A 70 -11.68 -8.58 25.42
N VAL A 71 -11.61 -8.76 26.74
CA VAL A 71 -11.12 -10.01 27.36
C VAL A 71 -12.00 -11.19 27.00
N GLN A 72 -13.32 -11.01 26.99
CA GLN A 72 -14.27 -12.07 26.66
C GLN A 72 -14.14 -12.49 25.18
N GLU A 73 -13.98 -11.54 24.27
CA GLU A 73 -13.79 -11.80 22.85
C GLU A 73 -12.47 -12.51 22.56
N ILE A 74 -11.36 -12.07 23.16
CA ILE A 74 -10.06 -12.74 23.05
C ILE A 74 -10.16 -14.20 23.52
N ARG A 75 -10.84 -14.44 24.64
CA ARG A 75 -11.07 -15.80 25.15
C ARG A 75 -11.92 -16.64 24.20
N ARG A 76 -12.94 -16.04 23.57
CA ARG A 76 -13.83 -16.70 22.60
C ARG A 76 -13.13 -17.04 21.29
N MET A 77 -12.29 -16.14 20.78
CA MET A 77 -11.56 -16.32 19.52
C MET A 77 -10.36 -17.25 19.64
N ARG A 78 -9.94 -17.58 20.87
CA ARG A 78 -8.87 -18.54 21.12
C ARG A 78 -9.23 -19.90 20.53
N LYS A 79 -8.68 -20.21 19.35
CA LYS A 79 -8.64 -21.58 18.84
C LYS A 79 -7.58 -22.35 19.63
N ASN A 80 -7.98 -23.41 20.31
CA ASN A 80 -7.05 -24.41 20.83
C ASN A 80 -6.45 -25.18 19.64
N SER A 81 -5.43 -24.59 19.03
CA SER A 81 -4.63 -25.24 18.01
C SER A 81 -3.59 -26.09 18.71
N ARG A 82 -3.61 -27.41 18.45
CA ARG A 82 -2.58 -28.36 18.90
C ARG A 82 -1.24 -28.21 18.17
N ARG A 83 -1.08 -27.17 17.35
CA ARG A 83 0.10 -26.95 16.50
C ARG A 83 1.40 -26.75 17.32
N PHE A 84 1.27 -26.42 18.60
CA PHE A 84 2.37 -26.24 19.54
C PHE A 84 2.35 -27.26 20.69
N GLU A 85 1.66 -28.41 20.54
CA GLU A 85 1.66 -29.47 21.57
C GLU A 85 2.94 -30.34 21.59
N ASP A 86 3.88 -30.11 20.67
CA ASP A 86 5.17 -30.81 20.68
C ASP A 86 6.26 -29.91 21.30
N ALA A 87 6.67 -30.33 22.50
CA ALA A 87 7.88 -30.02 23.27
C ALA A 87 8.42 -28.59 23.27
N ASP A 88 8.71 -28.07 24.47
CA ASP A 88 9.63 -26.95 24.68
C ASP A 88 11.01 -27.31 24.10
N VAL A 89 11.24 -27.04 22.80
CA VAL A 89 12.56 -27.23 22.15
C VAL A 89 13.45 -25.99 22.30
N LEU A 90 12.99 -24.95 23.00
CA LEU A 90 13.74 -23.67 23.12
C LEU A 90 14.47 -23.51 24.46
N PHE A 91 14.13 -24.31 25.47
CA PHE A 91 14.75 -24.27 26.80
C PHE A 91 15.20 -25.66 27.27
N ASP A 92 15.94 -26.36 26.41
CA ASP A 92 16.82 -27.47 26.81
C ASP A 92 18.26 -27.11 26.41
#